data_AF-A0A0G2R1T8-F1
#
_entry.id   AF-A0A0G2R1T8-F1
#
_cell.length_a   1.000
_cell.length_b   1.000
_cell.length_c   1.000
_cell.angle_alpha   90.00
_cell.angle_beta   90.00
_cell.angle_gamma   90.00
#
_symmetry.space_group_name_H-M   'P 1'
#
loop_
_entity.id
_entity.type
_entity.pdbx_description
1 polymer ?
#
loop_
_entity_poly.entity_id
_entity_poly.type
_entity_poly.pdbx_seq_one_letter_code
_entity_poly.pdbx_strand_id
1 'polypeptide(L)'
;NYVHQLRQECYAFNGTQRFLERYIYNREEFVRFDSDVGEFRAVTELGRPDEDYWNSQKDLLEEERAVPDRVCRHNYELDEAVTLQRR
;
A
#
# COMPACT_ATOMS: atom_id res chain seq x y z
N ASN A 1 2.80 -25.64 -7.89
CA ASN A 1 3.48 -24.33 -7.86
C ASN A 1 2.69 -23.40 -6.97
N TYR A 2 3.37 -22.62 -6.13
CA TYR A 2 2.77 -21.54 -5.34
C TYR A 2 3.35 -20.20 -5.81
N VAL A 3 2.59 -19.12 -5.64
CA VAL A 3 3.00 -17.76 -5.98
C VAL A 3 2.67 -16.84 -4.82
N HIS A 4 3.64 -16.03 -4.42
CA HIS A 4 3.44 -14.94 -3.47
C HIS A 4 3.71 -13.61 -4.20
N GLN A 5 2.84 -12.62 -4.01
CA GLN A 5 2.92 -11.33 -4.67
C GLN A 5 2.72 -10.22 -3.64
N LEU A 6 3.49 -9.14 -3.81
CA LEU A 6 3.30 -7.86 -3.13
C LEU A 6 2.86 -6.84 -4.19
N ARG A 7 1.85 -6.04 -3.88
CA ARG A 7 1.43 -4.90 -4.71
C ARG A 7 1.50 -3.64 -3.87
N GLN A 8 2.30 -2.68 -4.30
CA GLN A 8 2.39 -1.34 -3.74
C GLN A 8 1.79 -0.38 -4.77
N GLU A 9 0.57 0.07 -4.49
CA GLU A 9 -0.27 0.81 -5.44
C GLU A 9 -0.47 2.24 -4.93
N CYS A 10 -0.21 3.20 -5.80
CA CYS A 10 -0.45 4.63 -5.54
C CYS A 10 -1.57 5.14 -6.45
N TYR A 11 -2.63 5.68 -5.85
CA TYR A 11 -3.76 6.27 -6.55
C TYR A 11 -3.74 7.78 -6.38
N ALA A 12 -3.39 8.49 -7.45
CA ALA A 12 -3.42 9.95 -7.48
C ALA A 12 -4.80 10.43 -7.98
N PHE A 13 -5.46 11.31 -7.23
CA PHE A 13 -6.74 11.91 -7.62
C PHE A 13 -6.91 13.29 -6.98
N ASN A 14 -7.25 14.31 -7.76
CA ASN A 14 -7.52 15.68 -7.27
C ASN A 14 -6.49 16.22 -6.26
N GLY A 15 -5.20 15.96 -6.49
CA GLY A 15 -4.10 16.43 -5.62
C GLY A 15 -3.84 15.59 -4.35
N THR A 16 -4.61 14.53 -4.12
CA THR A 16 -4.41 13.58 -3.02
C THR A 16 -3.74 12.30 -3.52
N GLN A 17 -3.05 11.60 -2.61
CA GLN A 17 -2.45 10.29 -2.86
C GLN A 17 -3.06 9.29 -1.87
N ARG A 18 -3.53 8.16 -2.39
CA ARG A 18 -3.90 6.99 -1.58
C ARG A 18 -2.94 5.86 -1.86
N PHE A 19 -2.43 5.25 -0.80
CA PHE A 19 -1.51 4.12 -0.88
C PHE A 19 -2.21 2.84 -0.44
N LEU A 20 -1.95 1.77 -1.19
CA LEU A 20 -2.42 0.42 -0.92
C LEU A 20 -1.24 -0.55 -0.99
N GLU A 21 -0.97 -1.25 0.10
CA GLU A 21 -0.05 -2.39 0.10
C GLU A 21 -0.82 -3.69 0.27
N ARG A 22 -0.68 -4.62 -0.68
CA ARG A 22 -1.44 -5.88 -0.71
C ARG A 22 -0.53 -7.07 -0.75
N TYR A 23 -0.78 -8.03 0.14
CA TYR A 23 -0.11 -9.31 0.19
C TYR A 23 -1.03 -10.39 -0.35
N ILE A 24 -0.56 -11.11 -1.37
CA ILE A 24 -1.39 -12.01 -2.18
C ILE A 24 -0.70 -13.37 -2.31
N TYR A 25 -1.42 -14.44 -1.94
CA TYR A 25 -1.00 -15.82 -2.08
C TYR A 25 -1.87 -16.55 -3.10
N ASN A 26 -1.28 -17.07 -4.17
CA ASN A 26 -1.98 -17.81 -5.24
C ASN A 26 -3.22 -17.11 -5.82
N ARG A 27 -3.22 -15.76 -5.82
CA ARG A 27 -4.33 -14.84 -6.21
C ARG A 27 -5.34 -14.48 -5.11
N GLU A 28 -5.20 -15.04 -3.92
CA GLU A 28 -5.97 -14.64 -2.74
C GLU A 28 -5.21 -13.55 -1.98
N GLU A 29 -5.76 -12.34 -1.97
CA GLU A 29 -5.27 -11.27 -1.10
C GLU A 29 -5.63 -11.60 0.34
N PHE A 30 -4.64 -11.69 1.24
CA PHE A 30 -4.88 -12.14 2.62
C PHE A 30 -4.71 -11.03 3.66
N VAL A 31 -3.86 -10.03 3.42
CA VAL A 31 -3.71 -8.85 4.28
C VAL A 31 -3.40 -7.61 3.42
N ARG A 32 -3.86 -6.45 3.88
CA ARG A 32 -3.73 -5.17 3.20
C ARG A 32 -3.46 -4.03 4.17
N PHE A 33 -2.54 -3.13 3.83
CA PHE A 33 -2.54 -1.75 4.35
C PHE A 33 -3.26 -0.83 3.36
N ASP A 34 -4.10 0.06 3.88
CA ASP A 34 -4.77 1.11 3.10
C ASP A 34 -4.61 2.43 3.82
N SER A 35 -4.01 3.44 3.17
CA SER A 35 -3.73 4.72 3.80
C SER A 35 -4.99 5.46 4.27
N ASP A 36 -6.15 5.21 3.65
CA ASP A 36 -7.42 5.78 4.07
C ASP A 36 -7.91 5.18 5.40
N VAL A 37 -7.46 3.96 5.72
CA VAL A 37 -7.75 3.25 6.98
C VAL A 37 -6.64 3.49 8.01
N GLY A 38 -5.39 3.52 7.56
CA GLY A 38 -4.20 3.81 8.37
C GLY A 38 -3.66 2.63 9.17
N GLU A 39 -4.04 1.39 8.85
CA GLU A 39 -3.56 0.17 9.50
C GLU A 39 -3.71 -1.05 8.58
N PHE A 40 -3.04 -2.14 8.92
CA PHE A 40 -3.20 -3.40 8.22
C PHE A 40 -4.53 -4.05 8.58
N ARG A 41 -5.18 -4.70 7.60
CA ARG A 41 -6.42 -5.45 7.78
C ARG A 41 -6.33 -6.78 7.06
N ALA A 42 -6.66 -7.84 7.77
CA ALA A 42 -6.84 -9.16 7.19
C ALA A 42 -8.02 -9.11 6.22
N VAL A 43 -7.76 -9.49 4.96
CA VAL A 43 -8.79 -9.62 3.92
C VAL A 43 -9.41 -11.01 3.98
N THR A 44 -8.63 -12.02 4.39
CA THR A 44 -9.08 -13.38 4.65
C THR A 44 -8.51 -13.90 5.98
N GLU A 45 -9.01 -15.03 6.46
CA GLU A 45 -8.57 -15.64 7.73
C GLU A 45 -7.06 -15.87 7.80
N LEU A 46 -6.41 -16.11 6.65
CA LEU A 46 -4.97 -16.33 6.55
C LEU A 46 -4.16 -15.12 7.07
N GLY A 47 -4.65 -13.90 6.89
CA GLY A 47 -3.92 -12.68 7.26
C GLY A 47 -4.17 -12.17 8.68
N ARG A 48 -5.01 -12.82 9.49
CA ARG A 48 -5.26 -12.39 10.88
C ARG A 48 -3.99 -12.28 11.74
N PRO A 49 -3.05 -13.25 11.69
CA PRO A 49 -1.81 -13.14 12.45
C PRO A 49 -0.96 -11.92 12.03
N ASP A 50 -0.96 -11.61 10.73
CA ASP A 50 -0.22 -10.47 10.18
C ASP A 50 -0.86 -9.13 10.56
N GLU A 51 -2.20 -9.02 10.52
CA GLU A 51 -2.94 -7.85 11.02
C GLU A 51 -2.57 -7.56 12.49
N ASP A 52 -2.68 -8.55 13.36
CA ASP A 52 -2.41 -8.40 14.79
C ASP A 52 -0.95 -8.02 15.05
N TYR A 53 -0.01 -8.72 14.40
CA TYR A 53 1.41 -8.50 14.60
C TYR A 53 1.86 -7.15 14.04
N TRP A 54 1.54 -6.82 12.79
CA TRP A 54 2.00 -5.58 12.16
C TRP A 54 1.35 -4.34 12.78
N ASN A 55 0.08 -4.40 13.19
CA ASN A 55 -0.55 -3.26 13.87
C ASN A 55 -0.01 -3.01 15.30
N SER A 56 0.65 -4.02 15.89
CA SER A 56 1.37 -3.86 17.15
C SER A 56 2.72 -3.13 16.98
N GLN A 57 3.30 -3.13 15.77
CA GLN A 57 4.57 -2.49 15.46
C GLN A 57 4.36 -1.02 15.07
N LYS A 58 4.58 -0.10 16.01
CA LYS A 58 4.32 1.34 15.80
C LYS A 58 5.18 1.96 14.72
N ASP A 59 6.47 1.62 14.69
CA ASP A 59 7.40 2.17 13.70
C ASP A 59 6.97 1.79 12.27
N LEU A 60 6.52 0.55 12.07
CA LEU A 60 6.01 0.06 10.78
C LEU A 60 4.73 0.82 10.38
N LEU A 61 3.77 0.95 11.30
CA LEU A 61 2.54 1.70 11.00
C LEU A 61 2.80 3.16 10.65
N GLU A 62 3.74 3.81 11.35
CA GLU A 62 4.12 5.19 11.04
C GLU A 62 4.81 5.31 9.69
N GLU A 63 5.66 4.34 9.32
CA GLU A 63 6.28 4.26 7.99
C GLU A 63 5.21 4.15 6.90
N GLU A 64 4.30 3.17 7.01
CA GLU A 64 3.24 2.93 6.01
C GLU A 64 2.30 4.13 5.85
N ARG A 65 1.94 4.79 6.97
CA ARG A 65 1.13 6.02 6.95
C ARG A 65 1.82 7.18 6.25
N ALA A 66 3.16 7.18 6.18
CA ALA A 66 3.92 8.22 5.50
C ALA A 66 4.13 7.95 4.00
N VAL A 67 3.87 6.72 3.52
CA VAL A 67 4.08 6.33 2.11
C VAL A 67 3.33 7.22 1.10
N PRO A 68 2.07 7.63 1.31
CA PRO A 68 1.37 8.53 0.39
C PRO A 68 2.16 9.81 0.05
N ASP A 69 2.76 10.45 1.05
CA ASP A 69 3.49 11.70 0.84
C ASP A 69 4.96 11.46 0.48
N ARG A 70 5.60 10.42 1.01
CA ARG A 70 7.03 10.18 0.79
C ARG A 70 7.34 9.48 -0.52
N VAL A 71 6.50 8.54 -0.93
CA VAL A 71 6.75 7.68 -2.10
C VAL A 71 5.76 8.00 -3.21
N CYS A 72 4.46 7.94 -2.94
CA CYS A 72 3.45 8.11 -3.98
C CYS A 72 3.49 9.51 -4.60
N ARG A 73 3.45 10.56 -3.76
CA ARG A 73 3.54 11.95 -4.22
C ARG A 73 4.86 12.23 -4.95
N HIS A 74 5.98 11.82 -4.36
CA HIS A 74 7.30 12.00 -4.94
C HIS A 74 7.41 11.41 -6.35
N ASN A 75 7.00 10.15 -6.52
CA ASN A 75 7.05 9.47 -7.81
C ASN A 75 6.07 10.09 -8.81
N TYR A 76 4.86 10.43 -8.36
CA TYR A 76 3.87 11.08 -9.22
C TYR A 76 4.38 12.41 -9.77
N GLU A 77 4.99 13.26 -8.94
CA GLU A 77 5.53 14.56 -9.39
C GLU A 77 6.69 14.40 -10.39
N LEU A 78 7.56 13.40 -10.19
CA LEU A 78 8.61 13.06 -11.15
C LEU A 78 8.03 12.56 -12.48
N ASP A 79 7.05 11.66 -12.44
CA ASP A 79 6.39 11.12 -13.63
C ASP A 79 5.51 12.15 -14.33
N GLU A 80 4.90 13.07 -13.60
CA GLU A 80 4.11 14.15 -14.16
C GLU A 80 5.00 15.07 -15.02
N ALA A 81 6.16 15.47 -14.47
CA ALA A 81 7.10 16.32 -15.16
C ALA A 81 7.69 15.70 -16.45
N VAL A 82 7.78 14.36 -16.52
CA VAL A 82 8.53 13.67 -17.57
C VAL A 82 7.64 12.86 -18.53
N THR A 83 6.56 12.26 -18.04
CA THR A 83 5.78 11.24 -18.76
C THR A 83 4.32 11.65 -18.95
N LEU A 84 3.60 12.03 -17.88
CA LEU A 84 2.15 12.23 -17.96
C LEU A 84 1.78 13.49 -18.75
N GLN A 85 2.50 14.60 -18.59
CA GLN A 85 2.27 15.83 -19.36
C GLN A 85 2.67 15.73 -20.84
N ARG A 86 3.30 14.62 -21.24
CA ARG A 86 3.70 14.35 -22.63
C ARG A 86 2.75 13.39 -23.37
N ARG A 87 1.68 12.92 -22.72
CA ARG A 87 0.61 12.12 -23.32
C ARG A 87 -0.49 13.03 -23.84
#